data_AF-A0A354YED6-F1
#
_entry.id   AF-A0A354YED6-F1
#
_cell.length_a   1.000
_cell.length_b   1.000
_cell.length_c   1.000
_cell.angle_alpha   90.00
_cell.angle_beta   90.00
_cell.angle_gamma   90.00
#
_symmetry.space_group_name_H-M   'P 1'
#
loop_
_entity.id
_entity.type
_entity.pdbx_description
1 polymer ?
#
loop_
_entity_poly.entity_id
_entity_poly.type
_entity_poly.pdbx_seq_one_letter_code
_entity_poly.pdbx_strand_id
1 'polypeptide(L)'
;DEASRAEVRRAQAEVTALPLEQQQALRTQFAAMDRLHRDGWRLGPTLGARYPQLQPLFGYVPAAQRETLLGLLRSLDAEQLEQLSLLSQRTPPQDRDALREELLAQAPGARAAWLRRKLGR
;
A
#
# COMPACT_ATOMS: atom_id res chain seq x y z
N ASP A 1 10.24 -7.98 3.39
CA ASP A 1 10.46 -8.50 4.75
C ASP A 1 10.17 -9.98 4.88
N GLU A 2 10.91 -10.65 5.77
CA GLU A 2 10.70 -12.04 6.17
C GLU A 2 9.42 -12.19 7.03
N ALA A 3 9.08 -11.19 7.85
CA ALA A 3 7.86 -11.16 8.64
C ALA A 3 6.60 -11.24 7.75
N SER A 4 6.54 -10.44 6.69
CA SER A 4 5.44 -10.51 5.72
C SER A 4 5.40 -11.86 4.98
N ARG A 5 6.54 -12.52 4.76
CA ARG A 5 6.58 -13.87 4.17
C ARG A 5 6.02 -14.91 5.15
N ALA A 6 6.31 -14.78 6.44
CA ALA A 6 5.77 -15.66 7.48
C ALA A 6 4.24 -15.53 7.61
N GLU A 7 3.72 -14.30 7.56
CA GLU A 7 2.27 -14.04 7.55
C GLU A 7 1.59 -14.68 6.34
N VAL A 8 2.17 -14.53 5.15
CA VAL A 8 1.63 -15.15 3.93
C VAL A 8 1.67 -16.69 4.01
N ARG A 9 2.75 -17.28 4.52
CA ARG A 9 2.84 -18.74 4.73
C ARG A 9 1.79 -19.23 5.72
N ARG A 10 1.56 -18.50 6.81
CA ARG A 10 0.52 -18.81 7.79
C ARG A 10 -0.87 -18.76 7.16
N ALA A 11 -1.19 -17.68 6.44
CA ALA A 11 -2.47 -17.54 5.75
C ALA A 11 -2.68 -18.65 4.71
N GLN A 12 -1.63 -19.06 3.99
CA GLN A 12 -1.70 -20.20 3.07
C GLN A 12 -2.06 -21.50 3.80
N ALA A 13 -1.44 -21.76 4.96
CA ALA A 13 -1.72 -22.96 5.74
C ALA A 13 -3.17 -22.96 6.25
N GLU A 14 -3.66 -21.81 6.73
CA GLU A 14 -5.05 -21.62 7.17
C GLU A 14 -6.04 -21.88 6.03
N VAL A 15 -5.80 -21.30 4.84
CA VAL A 15 -6.67 -21.53 3.66
C VAL A 15 -6.63 -23.00 3.22
N THR A 16 -5.46 -23.63 3.24
CA THR A 16 -5.31 -25.04 2.84
C THR A 16 -6.05 -26.00 3.77
N ALA A 17 -6.19 -25.63 5.06
CA ALA A 17 -6.91 -26.41 6.05
C ALA A 17 -8.44 -26.29 5.94
N LEU A 18 -8.97 -25.31 5.18
CA LEU A 18 -10.41 -25.14 4.99
C LEU A 18 -11.00 -26.23 4.10
N PRO A 19 -12.29 -26.58 4.27
CA PRO A 19 -13.01 -27.41 3.32
C PRO A 19 -12.94 -26.87 1.89
N LEU A 20 -12.95 -27.76 0.89
CA LEU A 20 -12.78 -27.39 -0.52
C LEU A 20 -13.78 -26.34 -1.00
N GLU A 21 -15.04 -26.42 -0.56
CA GLU A 21 -16.07 -25.42 -0.89
C GLU A 21 -15.70 -24.02 -0.38
N GLN A 22 -15.14 -23.92 0.82
CA GLN A 22 -14.70 -22.65 1.39
C GLN A 22 -13.47 -22.11 0.68
N GLN A 23 -12.52 -22.98 0.29
CA GLN A 23 -11.39 -22.59 -0.54
C GLN A 23 -11.84 -22.04 -1.91
N GLN A 24 -12.81 -22.70 -2.55
CA GLN A 24 -13.39 -22.26 -3.81
C GLN A 24 -14.14 -20.93 -3.65
N ALA A 25 -14.92 -20.77 -2.59
CA ALA A 25 -15.61 -19.51 -2.29
C ALA A 25 -14.62 -18.35 -2.16
N LEU A 26 -13.51 -18.52 -1.43
CA LEU A 26 -12.45 -17.51 -1.30
C LEU A 26 -11.80 -17.16 -2.64
N ARG A 27 -11.50 -18.17 -3.48
CA ARG A 27 -10.93 -17.94 -4.82
C ARG A 27 -11.90 -17.17 -5.71
N THR A 28 -13.19 -17.51 -5.67
CA THR A 28 -14.24 -16.81 -6.42
C THR A 28 -14.39 -15.37 -5.95
N GLN A 29 -14.42 -15.13 -4.64
CA GLN A 29 -14.44 -13.78 -4.07
C GLN A 29 -13.24 -12.96 -4.54
N PHE A 30 -12.03 -13.54 -4.47
CA PHE A 30 -10.82 -12.87 -4.96
C PHE A 30 -10.87 -12.57 -6.45
N ALA A 31 -11.35 -13.51 -7.27
CA ALA A 31 -11.51 -13.32 -8.71
C ALA A 31 -12.58 -12.27 -9.06
N ALA A 32 -13.60 -12.10 -8.21
CA ALA A 32 -14.63 -11.08 -8.37
C ALA A 32 -14.18 -9.67 -7.96
N MET A 33 -13.08 -9.53 -7.22
CA MET A 33 -12.54 -8.22 -6.85
C MET A 33 -12.14 -7.41 -8.08
N ASP A 34 -12.31 -6.10 -8.03
CA ASP A 34 -11.83 -5.21 -9.09
C ASP A 34 -10.31 -5.38 -9.33
N ARG A 35 -9.88 -5.22 -10.58
CA ARG A 35 -8.49 -5.43 -10.99
C ARG A 35 -7.53 -4.57 -10.19
N LEU A 36 -7.90 -3.33 -9.86
CA LEU A 36 -7.06 -2.44 -9.06
C LEU A 36 -6.73 -3.05 -7.70
N HIS A 37 -7.73 -3.64 -7.04
CA HIS A 37 -7.56 -4.25 -5.74
C HIS A 37 -6.70 -5.52 -5.84
N ARG A 38 -6.95 -6.36 -6.86
CA ARG A 38 -6.15 -7.58 -7.10
C ARG A 38 -4.68 -7.26 -7.36
N ASP A 39 -4.41 -6.27 -8.21
CA ASP A 39 -3.05 -5.86 -8.55
C ASP A 39 -2.33 -5.26 -7.33
N GLY A 40 -3.07 -4.57 -6.45
CA GLY A 40 -2.54 -4.04 -5.18
C GLY A 40 -1.95 -5.11 -4.27
N TRP A 41 -2.57 -6.30 -4.18
CA TRP A 41 -2.07 -7.39 -3.33
C TRP A 41 -0.67 -7.89 -3.68
N ARG A 42 -0.18 -7.61 -4.90
CA ARG A 42 1.22 -7.90 -5.30
C ARG A 42 2.25 -7.09 -4.49
N LEU A 43 1.83 -6.01 -3.84
CA LEU A 43 2.67 -5.17 -2.98
C LEU A 43 2.85 -5.75 -1.57
N GLY A 44 2.20 -6.89 -1.27
CA GLY A 44 2.15 -7.50 0.05
C GLY A 44 0.91 -7.08 0.85
N PRO A 45 0.64 -7.73 2.00
CA PRO A 45 -0.62 -7.58 2.71
C PRO A 45 -0.86 -6.15 3.23
N THR A 46 0.18 -5.49 3.77
CA THR A 46 0.07 -4.15 4.35
C THR A 46 -0.23 -3.06 3.32
N LEU A 47 0.50 -3.06 2.21
CA LEU A 47 0.35 -2.08 1.14
C LEU A 47 -0.83 -2.42 0.22
N GLY A 48 -1.05 -3.71 -0.06
CA GLY A 48 -2.13 -4.16 -0.93
C GLY A 48 -3.51 -3.82 -0.41
N ALA A 49 -3.73 -3.99 0.89
CA ALA A 49 -4.99 -3.60 1.54
C ALA A 49 -5.30 -2.10 1.44
N ARG A 50 -4.26 -1.25 1.32
CA ARG A 50 -4.38 0.21 1.20
C ARG A 50 -4.19 0.73 -0.23
N TYR A 51 -3.91 -0.16 -1.18
CA TYR A 51 -3.54 0.25 -2.53
C TYR A 51 -4.64 1.07 -3.23
N PRO A 52 -5.94 0.78 -3.09
CA PRO A 52 -6.98 1.62 -3.69
C PRO A 52 -6.90 3.09 -3.25
N GLN A 53 -6.57 3.35 -1.98
CA GLN A 53 -6.41 4.71 -1.45
C GLN A 53 -5.07 5.33 -1.83
N LEU A 54 -4.03 4.52 -2.02
CA LEU A 54 -2.70 4.94 -2.47
C LEU A 54 -2.61 5.11 -3.99
N GLN A 55 -3.53 4.51 -4.76
CA GLN A 55 -3.51 4.49 -6.22
C GLN A 55 -3.47 5.88 -6.85
N PRO A 56 -4.20 6.91 -6.36
CA PRO A 56 -4.15 8.22 -6.96
C PRO A 56 -2.72 8.77 -7.02
N LEU A 57 -1.95 8.61 -5.95
CA LEU A 57 -0.59 9.12 -5.83
C LEU A 57 0.47 8.18 -6.44
N PHE A 58 0.26 6.86 -6.40
CA PHE A 58 1.28 5.86 -6.74
C PHE A 58 0.93 4.96 -7.94
N GLY A 59 -0.23 5.13 -8.56
CA GLY A 59 -0.66 4.35 -9.71
C GLY A 59 0.16 4.65 -10.98
N TYR A 60 0.75 5.84 -11.06
CA TYR A 60 1.72 6.21 -12.09
C TYR A 60 2.93 6.86 -11.44
N VAL A 61 4.07 6.19 -11.52
CA VAL A 61 5.35 6.64 -10.95
C VAL A 61 6.42 6.49 -12.03
N PRO A 62 7.28 7.49 -12.24
CA PRO A 62 8.42 7.38 -13.15
C PRO A 62 9.29 6.17 -12.78
N ALA A 63 9.74 5.41 -13.78
CA ALA A 63 10.50 4.17 -13.56
C ALA A 63 11.72 4.37 -12.64
N ALA A 64 12.40 5.52 -12.78
CA ALA A 64 13.55 5.88 -11.96
C ALA A 64 13.24 6.05 -10.45
N GLN A 65 12.00 6.40 -10.09
CA GLN A 65 11.59 6.61 -8.70
C GLN A 65 10.91 5.38 -8.08
N ARG A 66 10.54 4.39 -8.89
CA ARG A 66 9.68 3.28 -8.48
C ARG A 66 10.23 2.51 -7.30
N GLU A 67 11.49 2.06 -7.38
CA GLU A 67 12.09 1.24 -6.31
C GLU A 67 12.29 2.05 -5.03
N THR A 68 12.71 3.32 -5.15
CA THR A 68 12.89 4.22 -4.01
C THR A 68 11.58 4.49 -3.28
N LEU A 69 10.51 4.79 -4.02
CA LEU A 69 9.18 5.00 -3.44
C LEU A 69 8.62 3.73 -2.82
N LEU A 70 8.83 2.57 -3.44
CA LEU A 70 8.37 1.30 -2.89
C LEU A 70 9.12 0.95 -1.59
N GLY A 71 10.44 1.20 -1.53
CA GLY A 71 11.22 1.08 -0.31
C GLY A 71 10.73 2.03 0.79
N LEU A 72 10.42 3.28 0.43
CA LEU A 72 9.84 4.25 1.36
C LEU A 72 8.50 3.76 1.90
N LEU A 73 7.56 3.35 1.05
CA LEU A 73 6.24 2.87 1.45
C LEU A 73 6.33 1.67 2.42
N ARG A 74 7.30 0.76 2.20
CA ARG A 74 7.54 -0.37 3.11
C ARG A 74 8.15 0.03 4.45
N SER A 75 8.81 1.17 4.52
CA SER A 75 9.39 1.70 5.76
C SER A 75 8.39 2.46 6.64
N LEU A 76 7.19 2.76 6.12
CA LEU A 76 6.16 3.47 6.86
C LEU A 76 5.42 2.53 7.81
N ASP A 77 5.12 3.03 9.00
CA ASP A 77 4.24 2.33 9.94
C ASP A 77 2.76 2.46 9.53
N ALA A 78 1.88 1.81 10.30
CA ALA A 78 0.45 1.77 10.00
C ALA A 78 -0.23 3.15 10.06
N GLU A 79 0.18 4.02 11.00
CA GLU A 79 -0.39 5.37 11.17
C GLU A 79 0.07 6.27 10.01
N GLN A 80 1.35 6.21 9.67
CA GLN A 80 1.92 6.96 8.55
C GLN A 80 1.29 6.54 7.21
N LEU A 81 1.06 5.24 7.00
CA LEU A 81 0.38 4.75 5.80
C LEU A 81 -1.07 5.21 5.74
N GLU A 82 -1.78 5.25 6.87
CA GLU A 82 -3.15 5.78 6.92
C GLU A 82 -3.18 7.28 6.55
N GLN A 83 -2.27 8.06 7.14
CA GLN A 83 -2.13 9.48 6.83
C GLN A 83 -1.80 9.72 5.35
N LEU A 84 -0.88 8.93 4.79
CA LEU A 84 -0.52 9.00 3.38
C LEU A 84 -1.68 8.61 2.46
N SER A 85 -2.48 7.61 2.82
CA SER A 85 -3.71 7.23 2.09
C SER A 85 -4.74 8.36 2.06
N LEU A 86 -4.86 9.14 3.14
CA LEU A 86 -5.74 10.32 3.17
C LEU A 86 -5.18 11.43 2.28
N LEU A 87 -3.87 11.70 2.33
CA LEU A 87 -3.24 12.70 1.46
C LEU A 87 -3.40 12.33 -0.02
N SER A 88 -3.09 11.09 -0.38
CA SER A 88 -3.23 10.57 -1.75
C SER A 88 -4.60 10.86 -2.36
N GLN A 89 -5.68 10.69 -1.59
CA GLN A 89 -7.04 10.97 -2.05
C GLN A 89 -7.36 12.47 -2.16
N ARG A 90 -6.70 13.32 -1.37
CA ARG A 90 -6.94 14.78 -1.34
C ARG A 90 -6.05 15.56 -2.29
N THR A 91 -4.95 14.97 -2.76
CA THR A 91 -4.00 15.63 -3.65
C THR A 91 -4.50 15.62 -5.09
N PRO A 92 -4.74 16.80 -5.69
CA PRO A 92 -5.21 16.89 -7.07
C PRO A 92 -4.11 16.43 -8.03
N PRO A 93 -4.46 15.95 -9.24
CA PRO A 93 -3.51 15.33 -10.17
C PRO A 93 -2.23 16.12 -10.42
N GLN A 94 -2.32 17.45 -10.58
CA GLN A 94 -1.19 18.32 -10.85
C GLN A 94 -0.16 18.44 -9.72
N ASP A 95 -0.56 18.16 -8.47
CA ASP A 95 0.30 18.31 -7.29
C ASP A 95 0.92 16.98 -6.85
N ARG A 96 0.54 15.86 -7.47
CA ARG A 96 0.97 14.51 -7.08
C ARG A 96 2.47 14.32 -7.23
N ASP A 97 3.02 14.84 -8.32
CA ASP A 97 4.45 14.75 -8.63
C ASP A 97 5.26 15.50 -7.57
N ALA A 98 4.87 16.75 -7.27
CA ALA A 98 5.48 17.54 -6.21
C ALA A 98 5.37 16.85 -4.85
N LEU A 99 4.22 16.27 -4.51
CA LEU A 99 4.03 15.56 -3.25
C LEU A 99 4.94 14.33 -3.13
N ARG A 100 5.14 13.58 -4.21
CA ARG A 100 6.06 12.43 -4.23
C ARG A 100 7.51 12.88 -4.02
N GLU A 101 7.94 13.95 -4.67
CA GLU A 101 9.28 14.53 -4.48
C GLU A 101 9.48 15.02 -3.04
N GLU A 102 8.51 15.75 -2.50
CA GLU A 102 8.57 16.20 -1.10
C GLU A 102 8.67 15.03 -0.11
N LEU A 103 7.89 13.95 -0.35
CA LEU A 103 7.92 12.75 0.46
C LEU A 103 9.29 12.06 0.40
N LEU A 104 9.87 11.95 -0.79
CA LEU A 104 11.21 11.37 -0.99
C LEU A 104 12.30 12.21 -0.32
N ALA A 105 12.15 13.54 -0.27
CA ALA A 105 13.07 14.44 0.41
C ALA A 105 13.02 14.33 1.94
N GLN A 106 12.01 13.69 2.53
CA GLN A 106 11.90 13.54 3.98
C GLN A 106 12.82 12.43 4.52
N ALA A 107 13.69 12.81 5.45
CA ALA A 107 14.45 11.84 6.26
C ALA A 107 13.49 10.93 7.06
N PRO A 108 13.82 9.64 7.29
CA PRO A 108 12.94 8.69 7.97
C PRO A 108 12.33 9.21 9.28
N GLY A 109 13.13 9.85 10.14
CA GLY A 109 12.66 10.40 11.42
C GLY A 109 11.75 11.62 11.32
N ALA A 110 11.72 12.32 10.18
CA ALA A 110 10.90 13.51 9.96
C ALA A 110 9.54 13.21 9.30
N ARG A 111 9.37 12.02 8.71
CA ARG A 111 8.19 11.66 7.90
C ARG A 111 6.88 11.75 8.67
N ALA A 112 6.82 11.24 9.89
CA ALA A 112 5.61 11.30 10.73
C ALA A 112 5.15 12.75 10.96
N ALA A 113 6.08 13.63 11.33
CA ALA A 113 5.79 15.04 11.56
C ALA A 113 5.39 15.76 10.26
N TRP A 114 6.03 15.43 9.14
CA TRP A 114 5.67 15.97 7.83
C TRP A 114 4.26 15.55 7.39
N LEU A 115 3.88 14.29 7.56
CA LEU A 115 2.54 13.78 7.23
C LEU A 115 1.45 14.47 8.07
N ARG A 116 1.66 14.61 9.38
CA ARG A 116 0.73 15.34 10.27
C ARG A 116 0.54 16.79 9.84
N ARG A 117 1.65 17.50 9.56
CA ARG A 117 1.61 18.88 9.05
C ARG A 117 0.83 19.01 7.74
N LYS A 118 1.05 18.11 6.77
CA LYS A 118 0.31 18.11 5.50
C LYS A 118 -1.19 17.86 5.68
N LEU A 119 -1.58 17.14 6.72
CA LEU A 119 -2.98 16.90 7.08
C LEU A 119 -3.60 17.99 7.97
N GLY A 120 -2.81 18.94 8.46
CA GLY A 120 -3.25 19.97 9.41
C GLY A 120 -3.51 19.43 10.82
N ARG A 121 -2.75 18.41 11.25
CA ARG A 121 -2.81 17.80 12.59
C ARG A 121 -1.60 18.14 13.44
#